data_AF-G0N6W5-F1
#
_entry.id   AF-G0N6W5-F1
#
_cell.length_a   1.000
_cell.length_b   1.000
_cell.length_c   1.000
_cell.angle_alpha   90.00
_cell.angle_beta   90.00
_cell.angle_gamma   90.00
#
_symmetry.space_group_name_H-M   'P 1'
#
loop_
_entity.id
_entity.type
_entity.pdbx_description
1 polymer ?
#
loop_
_entity_poly.entity_id
_entity_poly.type
_entity_poly.pdbx_seq_one_letter_code
_entity_poly.pdbx_strand_id
1 'polypeptide(L)'
;MGQTLGLNDTASSQLFKDYTIMYNTFLYLFGRNPGQTADMVTVCNSLETFNLCMHGNRGCLDISNLIKKTDINNAYAVEATYRQYSSFNCGPGINTLEHEGLTCPQRVLNTKANILQGCVQTYITNVANDATNGCKYGQDLMNCWSAPFQAASCRQESGIATWWACEQNKVFVKTTFPSCPLACDEKFGPFFGASAAWLETNYKVVEGEEWFKMPDTVQKRDGKLVTVEGVWLK
;
A
#
# COMPACT_ATOMS: atom_id res chain seq x y z
N MET A 1 16.83 6.53 -11.26
CA MET A 1 15.81 6.16 -10.26
C MET A 1 16.42 6.03 -8.87
N GLY A 2 17.21 5.00 -8.55
CA GLY A 2 17.75 4.80 -7.19
C GLY A 2 18.48 6.00 -6.58
N GLN A 3 19.42 6.60 -7.31
CA GLN A 3 20.16 7.79 -6.85
C GLN A 3 19.24 9.01 -6.62
N THR A 4 18.24 9.23 -7.48
CA THR A 4 17.24 10.31 -7.35
C THR A 4 16.37 10.13 -6.10
N LEU A 5 16.16 8.89 -5.66
CA LEU A 5 15.43 8.54 -4.44
C LEU A 5 16.31 8.60 -3.18
N GLY A 6 17.59 8.95 -3.32
CA GLY A 6 18.56 8.97 -2.21
C GLY A 6 19.01 7.58 -1.75
N LEU A 7 18.85 6.54 -2.59
CA LEU A 7 19.29 5.19 -2.29
C LEU A 7 20.78 5.00 -2.61
N ASN A 8 21.48 4.26 -1.75
CA ASN A 8 22.84 3.80 -2.05
C ASN A 8 22.84 2.74 -3.17
N ASP A 9 24.01 2.40 -3.70
CA ASP A 9 24.13 1.47 -4.83
C ASP A 9 23.55 0.08 -4.51
N THR A 10 23.76 -0.40 -3.29
CA THR A 10 23.22 -1.68 -2.82
C THR A 10 21.69 -1.70 -2.88
N ALA A 11 21.03 -0.74 -2.25
CA ALA A 11 19.56 -0.62 -2.22
C ALA A 11 19.00 -0.36 -3.63
N SER A 12 19.67 0.50 -4.42
CA SER A 12 19.29 0.77 -5.81
C SER A 12 19.29 -0.50 -6.67
N SER A 13 20.26 -1.40 -6.48
CA SER A 13 20.35 -2.66 -7.23
C SER A 13 19.27 -3.69 -6.85
N GLN A 14 18.62 -3.51 -5.71
CA GLN A 14 17.61 -4.41 -5.14
C GLN A 14 16.17 -3.87 -5.30
N LEU A 15 16.00 -2.65 -5.79
CA LEU A 15 14.71 -1.95 -5.89
C LEU A 15 13.60 -2.76 -6.59
N PHE A 16 13.96 -3.59 -7.57
CA PHE A 16 13.04 -4.45 -8.33
C PHE A 16 13.15 -5.94 -7.98
N LYS A 17 13.87 -6.28 -6.91
CA LYS A 17 14.05 -7.66 -6.41
C LYS A 17 13.39 -7.85 -5.05
N ASP A 18 13.40 -6.80 -4.24
CA ASP A 18 12.78 -6.73 -2.93
C ASP A 18 11.79 -5.57 -2.93
N TYR A 19 10.49 -5.91 -2.85
CA TYR A 19 9.44 -4.89 -2.88
C TYR A 19 9.53 -3.94 -1.68
N THR A 20 10.05 -4.40 -0.54
CA THR A 20 10.10 -3.60 0.68
C THR A 20 10.98 -2.37 0.49
N ILE A 21 12.05 -2.48 -0.30
CA ILE A 21 12.93 -1.35 -0.60
C ILE A 21 12.15 -0.28 -1.35
N MET A 22 11.48 -0.64 -2.44
CA MET A 22 10.70 0.31 -3.24
C MET A 22 9.51 0.87 -2.44
N TYR A 23 8.73 -0.01 -1.83
CA TYR A 23 7.54 0.32 -1.08
C TYR A 23 7.86 1.25 0.10
N ASN A 24 8.84 0.90 0.94
CA ASN A 24 9.20 1.69 2.11
C ASN A 24 9.84 3.03 1.70
N THR A 25 10.65 3.06 0.64
CA THR A 25 11.25 4.30 0.14
C THR A 25 10.17 5.26 -0.34
N PHE A 26 9.21 4.77 -1.13
CA PHE A 26 8.13 5.60 -1.63
C PHE A 26 7.20 6.07 -0.50
N LEU A 27 6.83 5.17 0.41
CA LEU A 27 6.00 5.49 1.57
C LEU A 27 6.65 6.59 2.43
N TYR A 28 7.94 6.43 2.71
CA TYR A 28 8.72 7.40 3.47
C TYR A 28 8.75 8.77 2.78
N LEU A 29 9.14 8.83 1.50
CA LEU A 29 9.23 10.09 0.76
C LEU A 29 7.86 10.77 0.63
N PHE A 30 6.79 10.02 0.42
CA PHE A 30 5.45 10.59 0.35
C PHE A 30 5.00 11.22 1.68
N GLY A 31 5.38 10.65 2.82
CA GLY A 31 5.05 11.17 4.16
C GLY A 31 6.09 12.10 4.80
N ARG A 32 7.26 12.30 4.18
CA ARG A 32 8.43 12.89 4.84
C ARG A 32 8.20 14.32 5.33
N ASN A 33 7.61 15.16 4.48
CA ASN A 33 7.43 16.60 4.75
C ASN A 33 5.94 16.98 4.65
N PRO A 34 5.17 16.86 5.74
CA PRO A 34 3.76 17.25 5.78
C PRO A 34 3.53 18.69 5.29
N GLY A 35 2.61 18.86 4.34
CA GLY A 35 2.31 20.16 3.73
C GLY A 35 3.17 20.49 2.50
N GLN A 36 4.10 19.62 2.11
CA GLN A 36 4.98 19.83 0.95
C GLN A 36 4.95 18.65 -0.01
N THR A 37 5.04 18.93 -1.31
CA THR A 37 4.94 17.94 -2.38
C THR A 37 6.28 17.59 -3.00
N ALA A 38 7.36 18.31 -2.64
CA ALA A 38 8.68 18.16 -3.24
C ALA A 38 9.20 16.69 -3.24
N ASP A 39 8.97 15.96 -2.15
CA ASP A 39 9.40 14.56 -2.03
C ASP A 39 8.50 13.59 -2.77
N MET A 40 7.19 13.85 -2.79
CA MET A 40 6.24 13.11 -3.60
C MET A 40 6.60 13.27 -5.09
N VAL A 41 6.84 14.50 -5.53
CA VAL A 41 7.30 14.84 -6.88
C VAL A 41 8.65 14.20 -7.18
N THR A 42 9.55 14.06 -6.21
CA THR A 42 10.83 13.34 -6.40
C THR A 42 10.60 11.87 -6.76
N VAL A 43 9.66 11.20 -6.08
CA VAL A 43 9.26 9.83 -6.42
C VAL A 43 8.64 9.78 -7.81
N CYS A 44 7.71 10.70 -8.11
CA CYS A 44 7.01 10.73 -9.39
C CYS A 44 7.94 11.00 -10.59
N ASN A 45 8.86 11.96 -10.47
CA ASN A 45 9.88 12.22 -11.47
C ASN A 45 10.84 11.04 -11.64
N SER A 46 11.13 10.31 -10.56
CA SER A 46 11.97 9.11 -10.61
C SER A 46 11.29 7.97 -11.37
N LEU A 47 9.98 7.81 -11.19
CA LEU A 47 9.14 6.85 -11.93
C LEU A 47 9.01 7.26 -13.40
N GLU A 48 8.81 8.56 -13.69
CA GLU A 48 8.72 9.05 -15.06
C GLU A 48 10.04 8.85 -15.82
N THR A 49 11.17 9.15 -15.17
CA THR A 49 12.51 8.88 -15.74
C THR A 49 12.69 7.40 -16.05
N PHE A 50 12.21 6.51 -15.16
CA PHE A 50 12.25 5.08 -15.39
C PHE A 50 11.35 4.65 -16.56
N ASN A 51 10.16 5.24 -16.70
CA ASN A 51 9.25 5.00 -17.82
C ASN A 51 9.83 5.43 -19.16
N LEU A 52 10.49 6.59 -19.19
CA LEU A 52 11.19 7.10 -20.38
C LEU A 52 12.32 6.17 -20.79
N CYS A 53 13.10 5.66 -19.83
CA CYS A 53 14.15 4.67 -20.09
C CYS A 53 13.61 3.38 -20.72
N MET A 54 12.40 2.96 -20.34
CA MET A 54 11.74 1.79 -20.93
C MET A 54 11.18 2.06 -22.33
N HIS A 55 11.04 3.32 -22.78
CA HIS A 55 10.40 3.68 -24.06
C HIS A 55 9.04 2.97 -24.28
N GLY A 56 8.24 2.83 -23.23
CA GLY A 56 6.95 2.12 -23.27
C GLY A 56 7.04 0.59 -23.25
N ASN A 57 8.24 0.01 -23.30
CA ASN A 57 8.46 -1.43 -23.15
C ASN A 57 8.54 -1.81 -21.66
N ARG A 58 7.38 -2.15 -21.08
CA ARG A 58 7.26 -2.59 -19.68
C ARG A 58 7.75 -4.03 -19.43
N GLY A 59 8.38 -4.66 -20.43
CA GLY A 59 8.82 -6.05 -20.33
C GLY A 59 9.70 -6.35 -19.12
N CYS A 60 10.52 -5.40 -18.66
CA CYS A 60 11.36 -5.60 -17.47
C CYS A 60 10.56 -5.67 -16.14
N LEU A 61 9.31 -5.20 -16.15
CA LEU A 61 8.37 -5.26 -15.03
C LEU A 61 7.29 -6.34 -15.21
N ASP A 62 7.27 -7.04 -16.36
CA ASP A 62 6.40 -8.20 -16.51
C ASP A 62 6.77 -9.26 -15.47
N ILE A 63 5.76 -9.86 -14.83
CA ILE A 63 5.95 -10.91 -13.82
C ILE A 63 6.90 -12.01 -14.33
N SER A 64 6.77 -12.43 -15.59
CA SER A 64 7.62 -13.45 -16.22
C SER A 64 9.12 -13.10 -16.24
N ASN A 65 9.46 -11.81 -16.21
CA ASN A 65 10.84 -11.34 -16.15
C ASN A 65 11.28 -11.00 -14.73
N LEU A 66 10.36 -10.55 -13.87
CA LEU A 66 10.65 -10.31 -12.45
C LEU A 66 10.98 -11.62 -11.71
N ILE A 67 10.24 -12.71 -11.97
CA ILE A 67 10.50 -14.02 -11.33
C ILE A 67 11.86 -14.63 -11.70
N LYS A 68 12.55 -14.11 -12.72
CA LYS A 68 13.94 -14.51 -13.03
C LYS A 68 14.94 -13.94 -12.02
N LYS A 69 14.52 -12.97 -11.19
CA LYS A 69 15.36 -12.22 -10.27
C LYS A 69 14.92 -12.32 -8.81
N THR A 70 13.69 -12.77 -8.54
CA THR A 70 13.10 -12.87 -7.21
C THR A 70 11.97 -13.92 -7.19
N ASP A 71 11.41 -14.22 -6.02
CA ASP A 71 10.27 -15.14 -5.89
C ASP A 71 8.97 -14.52 -6.43
N ILE A 72 7.96 -15.37 -6.67
CA ILE A 72 6.70 -14.94 -7.28
C ILE A 72 5.94 -13.89 -6.46
N ASN A 73 6.00 -13.97 -5.12
CA ASN A 73 5.28 -13.02 -4.26
C ASN A 73 5.96 -11.66 -4.30
N ASN A 74 7.29 -11.63 -4.23
CA ASN A 74 8.07 -10.40 -4.44
C ASN A 74 7.85 -9.82 -5.83
N ALA A 75 7.82 -10.64 -6.88
CA ALA A 75 7.58 -10.17 -8.25
C ALA A 75 6.23 -9.43 -8.36
N TYR A 76 5.15 -10.03 -7.83
CA TYR A 76 3.85 -9.36 -7.78
C TYR A 76 3.86 -8.11 -6.91
N ALA A 77 4.51 -8.14 -5.74
CA ALA A 77 4.55 -6.99 -4.84
C ALA A 77 5.37 -5.82 -5.41
N VAL A 78 6.45 -6.10 -6.14
CA VAL A 78 7.22 -5.11 -6.89
C VAL A 78 6.35 -4.48 -7.98
N GLU A 79 5.71 -5.29 -8.84
CA GLU A 79 4.84 -4.75 -9.88
C GLU A 79 3.67 -3.94 -9.29
N ALA A 80 3.04 -4.46 -8.23
CA ALA A 80 1.91 -3.83 -7.55
C ALA A 80 2.30 -2.50 -6.92
N THR A 81 3.45 -2.42 -6.24
CA THR A 81 3.99 -1.16 -5.71
C THR A 81 4.27 -0.16 -6.83
N TYR A 82 4.94 -0.62 -7.90
CA TYR A 82 5.21 0.23 -9.04
C TYR A 82 3.91 0.77 -9.68
N ARG A 83 2.88 -0.07 -9.87
CA ARG A 83 1.58 0.35 -10.41
C ARG A 83 0.82 1.27 -9.47
N GLN A 84 0.80 0.97 -8.17
CA GLN A 84 0.19 1.81 -7.13
C GLN A 84 0.71 3.25 -7.22
N TYR A 85 2.03 3.42 -7.36
CA TYR A 85 2.60 4.75 -7.45
C TYR A 85 2.52 5.36 -8.85
N SER A 86 2.93 4.63 -9.90
CA SER A 86 2.96 5.16 -11.27
C SER A 86 1.57 5.46 -11.85
N SER A 87 0.55 4.67 -11.48
CA SER A 87 -0.79 4.76 -12.08
C SER A 87 -1.78 5.55 -11.23
N PHE A 88 -1.56 5.66 -9.92
CA PHE A 88 -2.46 6.37 -9.02
C PHE A 88 -1.77 7.47 -8.23
N ASN A 89 -0.83 7.15 -7.33
CA ASN A 89 -0.27 8.18 -6.44
C ASN A 89 0.42 9.33 -7.18
N CYS A 90 1.12 9.05 -8.27
CA CYS A 90 1.77 10.06 -9.12
C CYS A 90 0.89 10.61 -10.24
N GLY A 91 -0.39 10.22 -10.29
CA GLY A 91 -1.38 10.77 -11.19
C GLY A 91 -2.53 11.40 -10.39
N PRO A 92 -3.75 10.82 -10.42
CA PRO A 92 -4.90 11.40 -9.72
C PRO A 92 -4.72 11.47 -8.19
N GLY A 93 -3.88 10.62 -7.60
CA GLY A 93 -3.68 10.54 -6.16
C GLY A 93 -3.04 11.81 -5.56
N ILE A 94 -1.88 12.25 -6.06
CA ILE A 94 -1.23 13.47 -5.58
C ILE A 94 -2.11 14.70 -5.82
N ASN A 95 -2.77 14.79 -6.97
CA ASN A 95 -3.70 15.88 -7.28
C ASN A 95 -4.83 15.94 -6.24
N THR A 96 -5.40 14.79 -5.87
CA THR A 96 -6.44 14.72 -4.83
C THR A 96 -5.90 15.24 -3.49
N LEU A 97 -4.71 14.82 -3.08
CA LEU A 97 -4.12 15.27 -1.81
C LEU A 97 -3.75 16.75 -1.80
N GLU A 98 -3.29 17.30 -2.93
CA GLU A 98 -2.96 18.72 -3.08
C GLU A 98 -4.19 19.62 -2.95
N HIS A 99 -5.32 19.20 -3.53
CA HIS A 99 -6.58 19.95 -3.45
C HIS A 99 -7.24 19.88 -2.07
N GLU A 100 -7.19 18.73 -1.41
CA GLU A 100 -8.02 18.41 -0.24
C GLU A 100 -7.26 18.49 1.10
N GLY A 101 -5.95 18.76 1.05
CA GLY A 101 -5.10 18.98 2.22
C GLY A 101 -4.16 17.82 2.51
N LEU A 102 -2.93 17.95 2.01
CA LEU A 102 -1.88 16.93 2.10
C LEU A 102 -1.28 16.71 3.50
N THR A 103 -1.31 17.71 4.38
CA THR A 103 -0.57 17.67 5.66
C THR A 103 -0.98 16.49 6.55
N CYS A 104 -2.27 16.22 6.68
CA CYS A 104 -2.74 15.16 7.57
C CYS A 104 -2.46 13.75 7.01
N PRO A 105 -2.79 13.43 5.75
CA PRO A 105 -2.41 12.15 5.14
C PRO A 105 -0.90 11.89 5.21
N GLN A 106 -0.07 12.89 4.91
CA GLN A 106 1.39 12.75 5.03
C GLN A 106 1.86 12.48 6.46
N ARG A 107 1.23 13.11 7.46
CA ARG A 107 1.51 12.80 8.87
C ARG A 107 1.16 11.35 9.18
N VAL A 108 0.01 10.83 8.72
CA VAL A 108 -0.35 9.42 8.90
C VAL A 108 0.69 8.50 8.27
N LEU A 109 1.10 8.76 7.03
CA LEU A 109 2.18 8.01 6.35
C LEU A 109 3.46 7.98 7.17
N ASN A 110 3.82 9.11 7.78
CA ASN A 110 5.02 9.26 8.58
C ASN A 110 4.93 8.50 9.92
N THR A 111 3.86 8.74 10.67
CA THR A 111 3.75 8.28 12.06
C THR A 111 3.22 6.85 12.19
N LYS A 112 2.56 6.32 11.15
CA LYS A 112 1.93 4.99 11.15
C LYS A 112 2.56 4.03 10.13
N ALA A 113 3.77 4.33 9.66
CA ALA A 113 4.46 3.55 8.62
C ALA A 113 4.53 2.05 8.94
N ASN A 114 4.79 1.69 10.20
CA ASN A 114 4.82 0.29 10.66
C ASN A 114 3.45 -0.41 10.52
N ILE A 115 2.35 0.28 10.80
CA ILE A 115 0.98 -0.22 10.60
C ILE A 115 0.74 -0.48 9.11
N LEU A 116 1.05 0.52 8.26
CA LEU A 116 0.84 0.47 6.82
C LEU A 116 1.68 -0.63 6.14
N GLN A 117 2.93 -0.81 6.58
CA GLN A 117 3.80 -1.90 6.15
C GLN A 117 3.28 -3.25 6.62
N GLY A 118 2.83 -3.34 7.87
CA GLY A 118 2.22 -4.54 8.45
C GLY A 118 1.00 -5.02 7.66
N CYS A 119 0.11 -4.10 7.25
CA CYS A 119 -1.05 -4.45 6.43
C CYS A 119 -0.66 -5.11 5.10
N VAL A 120 0.33 -4.55 4.38
CA VAL A 120 0.80 -5.09 3.09
C VAL A 120 1.52 -6.42 3.30
N GLN A 121 2.35 -6.54 4.33
CA GLN A 121 3.04 -7.78 4.65
C GLN A 121 2.05 -8.91 4.96
N THR A 122 1.02 -8.64 5.78
CA THR A 122 -0.04 -9.61 6.09
C THR A 122 -0.76 -10.08 4.84
N TYR A 123 -1.11 -9.15 3.93
CA TYR A 123 -1.71 -9.50 2.64
C TYR A 123 -0.82 -10.42 1.80
N ILE A 124 0.44 -10.06 1.61
CA ILE A 124 1.40 -10.86 0.83
C ILE A 124 1.56 -12.25 1.45
N THR A 125 1.67 -12.33 2.79
CA THR A 125 1.76 -13.61 3.51
C THR A 125 0.51 -14.47 3.30
N ASN A 126 -0.68 -13.88 3.36
CA ASN A 126 -1.93 -14.62 3.17
C ASN A 126 -2.08 -15.14 1.74
N VAL A 127 -1.82 -14.30 0.75
CA VAL A 127 -1.87 -14.68 -0.67
C VAL A 127 -0.84 -15.77 -0.99
N ALA A 128 0.37 -15.67 -0.45
CA ALA A 128 1.42 -16.67 -0.64
C ALA A 128 1.01 -18.05 -0.09
N ASN A 129 0.25 -18.08 1.00
CA ASN A 129 -0.22 -19.33 1.60
C ASN A 129 -1.52 -19.85 0.98
N ASP A 130 -2.42 -18.95 0.57
CA ASP A 130 -3.76 -19.26 0.08
C ASP A 130 -4.24 -18.24 -0.97
N ALA A 131 -3.81 -18.38 -2.22
CA ALA A 131 -4.26 -17.46 -3.28
C ALA A 131 -5.76 -17.55 -3.61
N THR A 132 -6.47 -18.61 -3.17
CA THR A 132 -7.90 -18.81 -3.50
C THR A 132 -8.80 -17.78 -2.84
N ASN A 133 -8.39 -17.23 -1.70
CA ASN A 133 -9.07 -16.16 -0.98
C ASN A 133 -8.46 -14.78 -1.26
N GLY A 134 -7.74 -14.61 -2.37
CA GLY A 134 -7.01 -13.37 -2.71
C GLY A 134 -7.86 -12.10 -2.66
N CYS A 135 -9.12 -12.14 -3.11
CA CYS A 135 -10.01 -10.99 -3.03
C CYS A 135 -10.39 -10.61 -1.60
N LYS A 136 -10.59 -11.59 -0.72
CA LYS A 136 -10.86 -11.34 0.70
C LYS A 136 -9.65 -10.68 1.34
N TYR A 137 -8.45 -11.24 1.15
CA TYR A 137 -7.22 -10.65 1.69
C TYR A 137 -6.95 -9.26 1.11
N GLY A 138 -7.32 -9.03 -0.14
CA GLY A 138 -7.27 -7.71 -0.75
C GLY A 138 -8.18 -6.70 -0.08
N GLN A 139 -9.41 -7.10 0.28
CA GLN A 139 -10.31 -6.27 1.07
C GLN A 139 -9.74 -6.01 2.47
N ASP A 140 -9.19 -7.04 3.13
CA ASP A 140 -8.56 -6.91 4.44
C ASP A 140 -7.37 -5.93 4.41
N LEU A 141 -6.57 -5.94 3.34
CA LEU A 141 -5.51 -4.96 3.10
C LEU A 141 -6.09 -3.54 2.98
N MET A 142 -7.08 -3.35 2.11
CA MET A 142 -7.71 -2.05 1.91
C MET A 142 -8.28 -1.50 3.21
N ASN A 143 -8.91 -2.35 4.01
CA ASN A 143 -9.47 -1.98 5.32
C ASN A 143 -8.36 -1.65 6.33
N CYS A 144 -7.37 -2.52 6.49
CA CYS A 144 -6.26 -2.32 7.42
C CYS A 144 -5.50 -1.02 7.11
N TRP A 145 -5.19 -0.79 5.83
CA TRP A 145 -4.32 0.31 5.42
C TRP A 145 -5.02 1.67 5.47
N SER A 146 -6.32 1.72 5.22
CA SER A 146 -7.10 2.97 5.29
C SER A 146 -7.54 3.33 6.72
N ALA A 147 -7.51 2.37 7.66
CA ALA A 147 -7.95 2.59 9.04
C ALA A 147 -7.21 3.73 9.76
N PRO A 148 -5.88 3.89 9.66
CA PRO A 148 -5.18 5.03 10.27
C PRO A 148 -5.62 6.39 9.73
N PHE A 149 -6.02 6.47 8.45
CA PHE A 149 -6.49 7.71 7.84
C PHE A 149 -7.89 8.08 8.33
N GLN A 150 -8.74 7.07 8.51
CA GLN A 150 -10.07 7.24 9.08
C GLN A 150 -9.99 7.65 10.56
N ALA A 151 -9.12 7.02 11.35
CA ALA A 151 -8.93 7.34 12.77
C ALA A 151 -8.37 8.76 12.98
N ALA A 152 -7.38 9.18 12.17
CA ALA A 152 -6.72 10.47 12.29
C ALA A 152 -7.62 11.69 11.99
N SER A 153 -8.83 11.47 11.47
CA SER A 153 -9.85 12.52 11.25
C SER A 153 -9.30 13.73 10.47
N CYS A 154 -8.56 13.49 9.38
CA CYS A 154 -8.07 14.53 8.49
C CYS A 154 -9.24 15.44 8.04
N ARG A 155 -9.12 16.77 8.22
CA ARG A 155 -10.26 17.72 8.22
C ARG A 155 -11.16 17.67 6.97
N GLN A 156 -12.46 17.53 7.26
CA GLN A 156 -13.68 18.16 6.70
C GLN A 156 -14.24 17.89 5.29
N GLU A 157 -13.53 17.33 4.31
CA GLU A 157 -14.20 16.79 3.10
C GLU A 157 -14.26 15.26 3.15
N SER A 158 -15.45 14.76 3.53
CA SER A 158 -15.97 13.38 3.44
C SER A 158 -14.98 12.26 3.10
N GLY A 159 -14.08 11.91 4.03
CA GLY A 159 -13.30 10.66 3.91
C GLY A 159 -12.34 10.61 2.73
N ILE A 160 -11.94 11.74 2.13
CA ILE A 160 -11.06 11.73 0.94
C ILE A 160 -9.69 11.09 1.23
N ALA A 161 -9.12 11.34 2.42
CA ALA A 161 -7.87 10.69 2.82
C ALA A 161 -8.03 9.15 2.91
N THR A 162 -9.16 8.70 3.45
CA THR A 162 -9.53 7.28 3.55
C THR A 162 -9.81 6.69 2.17
N TRP A 163 -10.49 7.42 1.29
CA TRP A 163 -10.71 7.07 -0.11
C TRP A 163 -9.39 6.92 -0.87
N TRP A 164 -8.50 7.91 -0.76
CA TRP A 164 -7.18 7.89 -1.38
C TRP A 164 -6.38 6.67 -0.91
N ALA A 165 -6.37 6.43 0.41
CA ALA A 165 -5.73 5.28 1.03
C ALA A 165 -6.32 3.94 0.55
N CYS A 166 -7.63 3.88 0.34
CA CYS A 166 -8.31 2.72 -0.22
C CYS A 166 -7.95 2.51 -1.69
N GLU A 167 -8.06 3.55 -2.52
CA GLU A 167 -7.87 3.49 -3.97
C GLU A 167 -6.46 3.05 -4.36
N GLN A 168 -5.43 3.59 -3.69
CA GLN A 168 -4.07 3.16 -3.96
C GLN A 168 -3.86 1.67 -3.64
N ASN A 169 -4.50 1.13 -2.60
CA ASN A 169 -4.43 -0.30 -2.27
C ASN A 169 -5.31 -1.15 -3.20
N LYS A 170 -6.42 -0.61 -3.71
CA LYS A 170 -7.20 -1.25 -4.77
C LYS A 170 -6.34 -1.48 -6.01
N VAL A 171 -5.53 -0.49 -6.42
CA VAL A 171 -4.57 -0.65 -7.53
C VAL A 171 -3.53 -1.72 -7.22
N PHE A 172 -3.01 -1.74 -5.98
CA PHE A 172 -2.07 -2.76 -5.53
C PHE A 172 -2.67 -4.18 -5.68
N VAL A 173 -3.85 -4.42 -5.12
CA VAL A 173 -4.52 -5.73 -5.17
C VAL A 173 -4.88 -6.13 -6.59
N LYS A 174 -5.45 -5.22 -7.39
CA LYS A 174 -5.88 -5.50 -8.77
C LYS A 174 -4.71 -5.83 -9.71
N THR A 175 -3.48 -5.53 -9.31
CA THR A 175 -2.29 -5.99 -10.05
C THR A 175 -2.16 -7.51 -10.02
N THR A 176 -2.44 -8.14 -8.87
CA THR A 176 -2.41 -9.60 -8.71
C THR A 176 -3.75 -10.25 -9.03
N PHE A 177 -4.86 -9.62 -8.60
CA PHE A 177 -6.21 -10.15 -8.74
C PHE A 177 -7.15 -9.14 -9.44
N PRO A 178 -7.05 -8.98 -10.77
CA PRO A 178 -7.79 -7.95 -11.51
C PRO A 178 -9.32 -8.15 -11.50
N SER A 179 -9.79 -9.38 -11.27
CA SER A 179 -11.20 -9.74 -11.23
C SER A 179 -11.89 -9.45 -9.89
N CYS A 180 -11.15 -9.03 -8.85
CA CYS A 180 -11.76 -8.78 -7.55
C CYS A 180 -12.72 -7.58 -7.61
N PRO A 181 -13.95 -7.70 -7.05
CA PRO A 181 -14.97 -6.66 -7.06
C PRO A 181 -14.72 -5.59 -5.98
N LEU A 182 -13.49 -5.06 -5.94
CA LEU A 182 -13.05 -4.07 -4.95
C LEU A 182 -13.52 -2.66 -5.33
N ALA A 183 -14.00 -1.92 -4.35
CA ALA A 183 -14.50 -0.54 -4.50
C ALA A 183 -13.99 0.33 -3.33
N CYS A 184 -13.98 1.64 -3.52
CA CYS A 184 -13.63 2.60 -2.47
C CYS A 184 -14.63 3.75 -2.38
N ASP A 185 -15.85 3.57 -2.88
CA ASP A 185 -16.92 4.57 -2.81
C ASP A 185 -18.01 4.08 -1.84
N GLU A 186 -18.31 4.88 -0.80
CA GLU A 186 -19.34 4.58 0.20
C GLU A 186 -20.73 4.40 -0.43
N LYS A 187 -20.98 5.03 -1.59
CA LYS A 187 -22.27 5.05 -2.26
C LYS A 187 -22.55 3.79 -3.10
N PHE A 188 -21.53 3.01 -3.47
CA PHE A 188 -21.65 1.93 -4.48
C PHE A 188 -21.28 0.52 -3.99
N GLY A 189 -21.12 0.27 -2.69
CA GLY A 189 -21.09 -1.11 -2.19
C GLY A 189 -20.68 -1.30 -0.73
N PRO A 190 -20.81 -2.53 -0.19
CA PRO A 190 -20.41 -2.88 1.18
C PRO A 190 -18.88 -2.96 1.37
N PHE A 191 -18.08 -2.51 0.38
CA PHE A 191 -16.64 -2.79 0.26
C PHE A 191 -15.76 -1.53 0.40
N PHE A 192 -16.27 -0.49 1.05
CA PHE A 192 -15.49 0.72 1.35
C PHE A 192 -14.29 0.39 2.25
N GLY A 193 -13.12 1.02 1.98
CA GLY A 193 -11.96 0.96 2.89
C GLY A 193 -12.36 1.37 4.31
N ALA A 194 -11.72 0.77 5.32
CA ALA A 194 -11.98 0.92 6.76
C ALA A 194 -13.39 1.44 7.09
N SER A 195 -14.42 0.65 6.75
CA SER A 195 -15.78 0.93 7.21
C SER A 195 -15.78 1.07 8.75
N ALA A 196 -16.73 1.84 9.29
CA ALA A 196 -16.86 2.00 10.74
C ALA A 196 -16.83 0.65 11.49
N ALA A 197 -17.45 -0.39 10.91
CA ALA A 197 -17.47 -1.76 11.44
C ALA A 197 -16.07 -2.39 11.58
N TRP A 198 -15.12 -2.09 10.68
CA TRP A 198 -13.75 -2.60 10.81
C TRP A 198 -13.04 -1.94 12.01
N LEU A 199 -13.23 -0.64 12.19
CA LEU A 199 -12.60 0.08 13.30
C LEU A 199 -13.14 -0.38 14.66
N GLU A 200 -14.41 -0.78 14.76
CA GLU A 200 -14.99 -1.31 16.01
C GLU A 200 -14.23 -2.53 16.56
N THR A 201 -13.66 -3.37 15.69
CA THR A 201 -12.94 -4.60 16.10
C THR A 201 -11.42 -4.51 15.96
N ASN A 202 -10.92 -3.61 15.11
CA ASN A 202 -9.51 -3.55 14.73
C ASN A 202 -8.82 -2.23 15.11
N TYR A 203 -9.49 -1.34 15.85
CA TYR A 203 -8.91 -0.12 16.36
C TYR A 203 -9.29 0.09 17.83
N LYS A 204 -8.34 0.56 18.64
CA LYS A 204 -8.59 0.97 20.02
C LYS A 204 -7.59 2.04 20.45
N VAL A 205 -7.99 2.84 21.44
CA VAL A 205 -7.10 3.78 22.11
C VAL A 205 -6.84 3.27 23.53
N VAL A 206 -5.57 3.08 23.87
CA VAL A 206 -5.12 2.66 25.21
C VAL A 206 -4.12 3.69 25.70
N GLU A 207 -4.41 4.36 26.82
CA GLU A 207 -3.54 5.38 27.42
C GLU A 207 -3.17 6.54 26.47
N GLY A 208 -4.11 6.91 25.57
CA GLY A 208 -3.89 7.95 24.57
C GLY A 208 -3.11 7.48 23.33
N GLU A 209 -2.76 6.19 23.27
CA GLU A 209 -2.06 5.58 22.15
C GLU A 209 -3.04 4.82 21.26
N GLU A 210 -2.95 5.04 19.96
CA GLU A 210 -3.75 4.35 18.96
C GLU A 210 -3.15 2.98 18.64
N TRP A 211 -3.97 1.94 18.68
CA TRP A 211 -3.58 0.57 18.35
C TRP A 211 -4.45 0.06 17.20
N PHE A 212 -3.81 -0.60 16.23
CA PHE A 212 -4.46 -1.19 15.07
C PHE A 212 -4.17 -2.69 15.03
N LYS A 213 -5.22 -3.51 14.91
CA LYS A 213 -5.10 -4.96 14.76
C LYS A 213 -4.86 -5.30 13.30
N MET A 214 -3.74 -5.97 13.01
CA MET A 214 -3.49 -6.55 11.69
C MET A 214 -4.58 -7.57 11.34
N PRO A 215 -4.89 -7.79 10.05
CA PRO A 215 -5.73 -8.91 9.67
C PRO A 215 -5.13 -10.23 10.14
N ASP A 216 -5.98 -11.23 10.33
CA ASP A 216 -5.51 -12.57 10.67
C ASP A 216 -4.63 -13.12 9.54
N THR A 217 -3.58 -13.85 9.92
CA THR A 217 -2.67 -14.48 8.97
C THR A 217 -3.04 -15.93 8.71
N VAL A 218 -2.88 -16.39 7.47
CA VAL A 218 -3.02 -17.80 7.13
C VAL A 218 -1.64 -18.40 6.97
N GLN A 219 -1.38 -19.47 7.73
CA GLN A 219 -0.09 -20.17 7.75
C GLN A 219 -0.29 -21.64 7.37
N LYS A 220 0.71 -22.21 6.68
CA LYS A 220 0.78 -23.66 6.48
C LYS A 220 1.49 -24.30 7.67
N ARG A 221 0.78 -25.15 8.43
CA ARG A 221 1.32 -25.99 9.50
C ARG A 221 0.96 -27.45 9.20
N ASP A 222 1.95 -28.31 9.11
CA ASP A 222 1.78 -29.74 8.80
C ASP A 222 0.91 -30.00 7.56
N GLY A 223 1.10 -29.19 6.51
CA GLY A 223 0.35 -29.27 5.25
C GLY A 223 -1.09 -28.75 5.31
N LYS A 224 -1.55 -28.23 6.45
CA LYS A 224 -2.88 -27.63 6.62
C LYS A 224 -2.79 -26.11 6.77
N LEU A 225 -3.80 -25.42 6.25
CA LEU A 225 -3.96 -23.99 6.49
C LEU A 225 -4.53 -23.77 7.89
N VAL A 226 -3.87 -22.91 8.65
CA VAL A 226 -4.28 -22.50 10.00
C VAL A 226 -4.35 -20.98 10.03
N THR A 227 -5.47 -20.45 10.52
CA THR A 227 -5.62 -19.02 10.79
C THR A 227 -4.98 -18.68 12.12
N VAL A 228 -4.13 -17.65 12.12
CA VAL A 228 -3.45 -17.11 13.30
C VAL A 228 -3.92 -15.68 13.50
N GLU A 229 -4.36 -15.39 14.72
CA GLU A 229 -4.91 -14.08 15.07
C GLU A 229 -3.90 -12.95 14.78
N GLY A 230 -4.40 -11.88 14.17
CA GLY A 230 -3.61 -10.71 13.86
C GLY A 230 -3.09 -9.98 15.10
N VAL A 231 -1.84 -9.53 15.02
CA VAL A 231 -1.17 -8.79 16.10
C VAL A 231 -1.67 -7.35 16.19
N TRP A 232 -1.66 -6.80 17.40
CA TRP A 232 -1.89 -5.37 17.63
C TRP A 232 -0.57 -4.61 17.46
N LEU A 233 -0.60 -3.60 16.61
CA LEU A 233 0.51 -2.68 16.39
C LEU A 233 0.11 -1.27 16.84
N LYS A 234 1.11 -0.46 17.21
CA LYS A 234 0.98 0.91 17.70
C LYS A 234 1.60 1.89 16.71
#